data_AF-R6ZBW0-F1
#
_entry.id   AF-R6ZBW0-F1
#
_cell.length_a   1.000
_cell.length_b   1.000
_cell.length_c   1.000
_cell.angle_alpha   90.00
_cell.angle_beta   90.00
_cell.angle_gamma   90.00
#
_symmetry.space_group_name_H-M   'P 1'
#
loop_
_entity.id
_entity.type
_entity.pdbx_description
1 polymer ?
#
loop_
_entity_poly.entity_id
_entity_poly.type
_entity_poly.pdbx_seq_one_letter_code
_entity_poly.pdbx_strand_id
1 'polypeptide(L)'
;MLFVSADRQEGIEEIKSCLAGRTTAVAGPSGVGKSTIINTIYPEAHMETGEISRKIDRGRHTTRHSELFALGEDTFLMDTPGFTSLNVEGIEKEELSGYYPEFAPYEAACRFGGCAHISEPDCGVKQALAEGKISQIRYENYKLLYEELKSRRKY
;
A
#
# COMPACT_ATOMS: atom_id res chain seq x y z
N MET A 1 9.40 -9.71 -2.25
CA MET A 1 9.67 -8.75 -1.15
C MET A 1 11.16 -8.46 -1.17
N LEU A 2 11.56 -7.19 -1.18
CA LEU A 2 12.96 -6.77 -1.14
C LEU A 2 13.18 -5.95 0.14
N PHE A 3 14.27 -6.21 0.85
CA PHE A 3 14.70 -5.41 1.98
C PHE A 3 15.82 -4.49 1.51
N VAL A 4 15.71 -3.19 1.82
CA VAL A 4 16.56 -2.16 1.23
C VAL A 4 16.99 -1.14 2.28
N SER A 5 18.17 -0.56 2.10
CA SER A 5 18.68 0.54 2.93
C SER A 5 19.33 1.58 2.05
N ALA A 6 18.75 2.77 1.99
CA ALA A 6 19.32 3.89 1.24
C ALA A 6 20.66 4.35 1.83
N ASP A 7 20.76 4.38 3.17
CA ASP A 7 21.97 4.80 3.90
C ASP A 7 23.14 3.84 3.65
N ARG A 8 22.86 2.53 3.61
CA ARG A 8 23.90 1.50 3.36
C ARG A 8 24.03 1.09 1.90
N GLN A 9 23.21 1.68 1.01
CA GLN A 9 23.07 1.28 -0.39
C GLN A 9 22.76 -0.22 -0.61
N GLU A 10 22.12 -0.87 0.37
CA GLU A 10 21.71 -2.26 0.26
C GLU A 10 20.40 -2.39 -0.53
N GLY A 11 20.35 -3.30 -1.50
CA GLY A 11 19.11 -3.61 -2.25
C GLY A 11 18.74 -2.61 -3.36
N ILE A 12 19.58 -1.60 -3.61
CA ILE A 12 19.30 -0.53 -4.58
C ILE A 12 19.35 -1.04 -6.03
N GLU A 13 20.29 -1.93 -6.34
CA GLU A 13 20.43 -2.47 -7.70
C GLU A 13 19.28 -3.43 -8.05
N GLU A 14 18.81 -4.17 -7.05
CA GLU A 14 17.63 -5.02 -7.15
C GLU A 14 16.37 -4.18 -7.38
N ILE A 15 16.24 -3.02 -6.73
CA ILE A 15 15.16 -2.08 -7.05
C ILE A 15 15.29 -1.61 -8.50
N LYS A 16 16.46 -1.13 -8.94
CA LYS A 16 16.66 -0.63 -10.32
C LYS A 16 16.28 -1.69 -11.36
N SER A 17 16.71 -2.94 -11.14
CA SER A 17 16.34 -4.08 -11.98
C SER A 17 14.82 -4.31 -12.02
N CYS A 18 14.11 -4.12 -10.91
CA CYS A 18 12.65 -4.24 -10.87
C CYS A 18 11.92 -3.08 -11.57
N LEU A 19 12.54 -1.90 -11.65
CA LEU A 19 11.98 -0.70 -12.27
C LEU A 19 12.18 -0.69 -13.79
N ALA A 20 13.23 -1.34 -14.30
CA ALA A 20 13.61 -1.29 -15.71
C ALA A 20 12.43 -1.59 -16.66
N GLY A 21 12.18 -0.66 -17.59
CA GLY A 21 11.13 -0.76 -18.61
C GLY A 21 9.70 -0.59 -18.07
N ARG A 22 9.53 -0.01 -16.88
CA ARG A 22 8.22 0.15 -16.23
C ARG A 22 7.98 1.59 -15.78
N THR A 23 6.70 1.96 -15.72
CA THR A 23 6.22 3.13 -14.97
C THR A 23 5.81 2.68 -13.58
N THR A 24 6.49 3.19 -12.55
CA THR A 24 6.29 2.77 -11.16
C THR A 24 5.92 3.95 -10.29
N ALA A 25 4.89 3.81 -9.44
CA ALA A 25 4.54 4.80 -8.43
C ALA A 25 5.10 4.41 -7.07
N VAL A 26 5.74 5.36 -6.37
CA VAL A 26 6.25 5.16 -5.01
C VAL A 26 5.20 5.58 -4.00
N ALA A 27 4.70 4.63 -3.21
CA ALA A 27 3.64 4.87 -2.22
C ALA A 27 4.08 4.43 -0.81
N GLY A 28 3.56 5.11 0.20
CA GLY A 28 3.79 4.80 1.60
C GLY A 28 3.61 6.01 2.52
N PRO A 29 3.58 5.81 3.85
CA PRO A 29 3.36 6.89 4.80
C PRO A 29 4.35 8.05 4.68
N SER A 30 3.93 9.24 5.11
CA SER A 30 4.83 10.38 5.25
C SER A 30 5.98 10.05 6.20
N GLY A 31 7.22 10.36 5.79
CA GLY A 31 8.42 10.10 6.60
C GLY A 31 9.03 8.68 6.48
N VAL A 32 8.44 7.77 5.69
CA VAL A 32 8.96 6.39 5.54
C VAL A 32 10.26 6.27 4.72
N GLY A 33 10.73 7.37 4.10
CA GLY A 33 11.98 7.38 3.32
C GLY A 33 11.82 7.31 1.79
N LYS A 34 10.62 7.55 1.23
CA LYS A 34 10.36 7.56 -0.22
C LYS A 34 11.33 8.44 -1.01
N SER A 35 11.42 9.73 -0.67
CA SER A 35 12.30 10.68 -1.36
C SER A 35 13.78 10.33 -1.21
N THR A 36 14.19 9.77 -0.06
CA THR A 36 15.55 9.27 0.14
C THR A 36 15.88 8.12 -0.82
N ILE A 37 14.97 7.16 -0.97
CA ILE A 37 15.13 6.06 -1.93
C ILE A 37 15.17 6.59 -3.37
N ILE A 38 14.28 7.52 -3.74
CA ILE A 38 14.27 8.13 -5.08
C ILE A 38 15.60 8.81 -5.38
N ASN A 39 16.12 9.66 -4.49
CA ASN A 39 17.43 10.30 -4.66
C ASN A 39 18.59 9.30 -4.75
N THR A 40 18.47 8.14 -4.09
CA THR A 40 19.50 7.09 -4.15
C THR A 40 19.47 6.36 -5.50
N ILE A 41 18.29 6.16 -6.07
CA ILE A 41 18.10 5.54 -7.38
C ILE A 41 18.47 6.50 -8.52
N TYR A 42 18.05 7.76 -8.38
CA TYR A 42 18.18 8.83 -9.36
C TYR A 42 18.69 10.12 -8.70
N PRO A 43 20.02 10.26 -8.57
CA PRO A 43 20.63 11.42 -7.91
C PRO A 43 20.24 12.77 -8.54
N GLU A 44 19.95 12.81 -9.84
CA GLU A 44 19.49 14.00 -10.55
C GLU A 44 18.06 14.44 -10.18
N ALA A 45 17.32 13.64 -9.40
CA ALA A 45 16.01 14.04 -8.87
C ALA A 45 16.10 15.27 -7.95
N HIS A 46 17.23 15.43 -7.25
CA HIS A 46 17.49 16.52 -6.30
C HIS A 46 16.34 16.81 -5.32
N MET A 47 15.63 15.77 -4.86
CA MET A 47 14.51 15.93 -3.93
C MET A 47 14.99 16.42 -2.56
N GLU A 48 14.23 17.28 -1.90
CA GLU A 48 14.50 17.65 -0.50
C GLU A 48 14.32 16.44 0.44
N THR A 49 15.37 16.05 1.18
CA THR A 49 15.34 14.95 2.17
C THR A 49 15.70 15.43 3.58
N GLY A 50 14.98 15.00 4.62
CA GLY A 50 15.27 15.33 6.04
C GLY A 50 14.14 14.93 7.02
N GLU A 51 14.43 14.94 8.33
CA GLU A 51 13.46 14.63 9.40
C GLU A 51 12.30 15.63 9.38
N ILE A 52 11.14 15.21 8.87
CA ILE A 52 9.90 15.97 8.78
C ILE A 52 10.18 17.39 8.28
N SER A 53 10.30 17.57 6.95
CA SER A 53 10.22 18.85 6.23
C SER A 53 9.88 20.01 7.18
N ARG A 54 10.90 20.60 7.81
CA ARG A 54 10.77 21.81 8.65
C ARG A 54 10.58 23.01 7.73
N LYS A 55 9.54 22.96 6.87
CA LYS A 55 8.94 24.12 6.22
C LYS A 55 8.01 24.74 7.26
N ILE A 56 8.65 25.42 8.20
CA ILE A 56 8.10 26.09 9.37
C ILE A 56 7.10 27.18 8.94
N ASP A 57 5.89 27.11 9.50
CA ASP A 57 5.12 28.24 10.03
C ASP A 57 4.59 29.33 9.09
N ARG A 58 4.02 28.95 7.94
CA ARG A 58 2.88 29.63 7.29
C ARG A 58 2.52 28.89 6.00
N GLY A 59 1.40 28.16 6.01
CA GLY A 59 0.77 27.65 4.79
C GLY A 59 1.43 26.41 4.15
N ARG A 60 1.14 25.23 4.68
CA ARG A 60 0.61 24.07 3.93
C ARG A 60 1.18 23.79 2.52
N HIS A 61 2.48 23.51 2.42
CA HIS A 61 3.09 22.92 1.21
C HIS A 61 3.93 21.67 1.55
N THR A 62 3.25 20.60 1.96
CA THR A 62 3.67 19.21 1.73
C THR A 62 3.55 18.91 0.22
N THR A 63 4.33 17.98 -0.35
CA THR A 63 4.32 17.59 -1.78
C THR A 63 2.87 17.42 -2.26
N ARG A 64 2.30 18.44 -2.92
CA ARG A 64 0.92 18.44 -3.44
C ARG A 64 0.87 18.02 -4.90
N HIS A 65 2.04 17.96 -5.54
CA HIS A 65 2.21 17.59 -6.93
C HIS A 65 2.93 16.25 -6.97
N SER A 66 2.39 15.34 -7.77
CA SER A 66 3.13 14.15 -8.17
C SER A 66 4.14 14.55 -9.22
N GLU A 67 5.37 14.09 -9.05
CA GLU A 67 6.47 14.31 -9.99
C GLU A 67 6.80 12.99 -10.69
N LEU A 68 7.08 13.05 -11.99
CA LEU A 68 7.44 11.89 -12.80
C LEU A 68 8.90 12.05 -13.26
N PHE A 69 9.77 11.16 -12.80
CA PHE A 69 11.17 11.10 -13.18
C PHE A 69 11.36 10.08 -14.31
N ALA A 70 11.99 10.49 -15.40
CA ALA A 70 12.44 9.59 -16.45
C ALA A 70 13.84 9.06 -16.08
N LEU A 71 13.92 7.79 -15.68
CA LEU A 71 15.18 7.13 -15.32
C LEU A 71 15.93 6.57 -16.54
N GLY A 72 15.27 6.53 -17.69
CA GLY A 72 15.76 6.07 -18.98
C GLY A 72 14.67 6.26 -20.04
N GLU A 73 14.87 5.73 -21.25
CA GLU A 73 13.92 5.91 -22.36
C GLU A 73 12.51 5.36 -22.03
N ASP A 74 12.45 4.15 -21.45
CA ASP A 74 11.19 3.46 -21.14
C ASP A 74 10.97 3.21 -19.63
N THR A 75 11.71 3.92 -18.77
CA THR A 75 11.64 3.70 -17.31
C THR A 75 11.25 4.98 -16.59
N PHE A 76 10.13 4.94 -15.86
CA PHE A 76 9.56 6.10 -15.20
C PHE A 76 9.27 5.82 -13.73
N LEU A 77 9.58 6.79 -12.86
CA LEU A 77 9.32 6.72 -11.44
C LEU A 77 8.48 7.92 -11.00
N MET A 78 7.30 7.67 -10.46
CA MET A 78 6.38 8.70 -9.99
C MET A 78 6.48 8.83 -8.47
N ASP A 79 6.90 10.00 -7.99
CA ASP A 79 6.75 10.35 -6.57
C ASP A 79 5.29 10.71 -6.29
N THR A 80 4.74 10.09 -5.26
CA THR A 80 3.38 10.38 -4.81
C THR A 80 3.40 10.97 -3.40
N PRO A 81 2.50 11.91 -3.10
CA PRO A 81 2.36 12.44 -1.75
C PRO A 81 2.23 11.30 -0.74
N GLY A 82 3.01 11.36 0.34
CA GLY A 82 2.82 10.43 1.45
C GLY A 82 1.43 10.59 2.04
N PHE A 83 0.81 9.47 2.44
CA PHE A 83 -0.45 9.49 3.15
C PHE A 83 -0.22 9.40 4.67
N THR A 84 -1.01 10.12 5.46
CA THR A 84 -1.05 9.96 6.92
C THR A 84 -2.09 8.92 7.34
N SER A 85 -3.16 8.82 6.55
CA SER A 85 -4.23 7.83 6.68
C SER A 85 -4.58 7.32 5.28
N LEU A 86 -4.85 6.02 5.17
CA LEU A 86 -5.26 5.41 3.91
C LEU A 86 -6.79 5.39 3.88
N ASN A 87 -7.39 6.22 3.01
CA ASN A 87 -8.82 6.16 2.76
C ASN A 87 -9.08 5.19 1.61
N VAL A 88 -9.76 4.08 1.91
CA VAL A 88 -10.20 3.10 0.90
C VAL A 88 -11.43 3.63 0.17
N GLU A 89 -11.29 4.65 -0.67
CA GLU A 89 -12.41 5.22 -1.46
C GLU A 89 -12.71 4.35 -2.70
N GLY A 90 -13.98 4.32 -3.12
CA GLY A 90 -14.41 3.62 -4.34
C GLY A 90 -14.48 2.09 -4.24
N ILE A 91 -14.35 1.52 -3.04
CA ILE A 91 -14.53 0.08 -2.79
C ILE A 91 -15.78 -0.11 -1.93
N GLU A 92 -16.71 -0.94 -2.39
CA GLU A 92 -17.86 -1.36 -1.59
C GLU A 92 -17.45 -2.45 -0.59
N LYS A 93 -18.12 -2.53 0.55
CA LYS A 93 -17.75 -3.52 1.60
C LYS A 93 -17.83 -4.96 1.09
N GLU A 94 -18.73 -5.24 0.14
CA GLU A 94 -18.89 -6.54 -0.51
C GLU A 94 -17.72 -6.90 -1.43
N GLU A 95 -16.95 -5.92 -1.90
CA GLU A 95 -15.80 -6.13 -2.80
C GLU A 95 -14.49 -6.32 -2.03
N LEU A 96 -14.48 -5.98 -0.73
CA LEU A 96 -13.26 -5.94 0.08
C LEU A 96 -12.54 -7.30 0.13
N SER A 97 -13.26 -8.42 0.18
CA SER A 97 -12.65 -9.75 0.24
C SER A 97 -11.79 -10.04 -0.99
N GLY A 98 -12.15 -9.50 -2.16
CA GLY A 98 -11.40 -9.63 -3.40
C GLY A 98 -10.01 -8.98 -3.36
N TYR A 99 -9.75 -8.09 -2.41
CA TYR A 99 -8.44 -7.46 -2.19
C TYR A 99 -7.57 -8.22 -1.15
N TYR A 100 -8.07 -9.34 -0.64
CA TYR A 100 -7.36 -10.25 0.27
C TYR A 100 -7.09 -11.58 -0.45
N PRO A 101 -6.03 -11.68 -1.28
CA PRO A 101 -5.76 -12.85 -2.12
C PRO A 101 -5.61 -14.15 -1.32
N GLU A 102 -5.24 -14.06 -0.03
CA GLU A 102 -5.18 -15.22 0.87
C GLU A 102 -6.55 -15.86 1.18
N PHE A 103 -7.67 -15.18 0.90
CA PHE A 103 -9.02 -15.70 1.14
C PHE A 103 -9.50 -16.58 -0.01
N ALA A 104 -9.16 -16.22 -1.25
CA ALA A 104 -9.65 -16.87 -2.47
C ALA A 104 -9.60 -18.41 -2.45
N PRO A 105 -8.54 -19.08 -1.94
CA PRO A 105 -8.51 -20.55 -1.87
C PRO A 105 -9.59 -21.19 -1.00
N TYR A 106 -10.21 -20.43 -0.09
CA TYR A 106 -11.13 -20.92 0.94
C TYR A 106 -12.58 -20.46 0.74
N GLU A 107 -12.83 -19.54 -0.18
CA GLU A 107 -14.17 -19.01 -0.46
C GLU A 107 -15.14 -20.10 -0.95
N ALA A 108 -14.65 -21.07 -1.73
CA ALA A 108 -15.46 -22.19 -2.22
C ALA A 108 -15.96 -23.12 -1.09
N ALA A 109 -15.34 -23.07 0.09
CA ALA A 109 -15.77 -23.81 1.28
C ALA A 109 -16.75 -23.01 2.16
N CYS A 110 -17.12 -21.78 1.78
CA CYS A 110 -18.17 -21.04 2.45
C CYS A 110 -19.55 -21.62 2.09
N ARG A 111 -20.41 -21.75 3.10
CA ARG A 111 -21.79 -22.21 2.91
C ARG A 111 -22.64 -21.28 2.05
N PHE A 112 -22.40 -19.97 2.12
CA PHE A 112 -23.22 -18.94 1.47
C PHE A 112 -22.44 -18.28 0.33
N GLY A 113 -23.09 -18.12 -0.82
CA GLY A 113 -22.59 -17.26 -1.89
C GLY A 113 -22.61 -15.80 -1.45
N GLY A 114 -21.51 -15.06 -1.68
CA GLY A 114 -21.35 -13.69 -1.20
C GLY A 114 -21.04 -13.57 0.29
N CYS A 115 -20.45 -14.62 0.89
CA CYS A 115 -19.96 -14.58 2.28
C CYS A 115 -18.98 -13.42 2.47
N ALA A 116 -19.27 -12.49 3.38
CA ALA A 116 -18.36 -11.41 3.75
C ALA A 116 -17.28 -11.86 4.73
N HIS A 117 -17.30 -13.12 5.17
CA HIS A 117 -16.34 -13.69 6.13
C HIS A 117 -16.30 -12.96 7.49
N ILE A 118 -17.39 -12.31 7.89
CA ILE A 118 -17.48 -11.57 9.16
C ILE A 118 -18.29 -12.40 10.17
N SER A 119 -19.62 -12.40 10.03
CA SER A 119 -20.55 -13.02 10.97
C SER A 119 -21.08 -14.37 10.49
N GLU A 120 -20.86 -14.73 9.22
CA GLU A 120 -21.45 -15.90 8.58
C GLU A 120 -21.03 -17.20 9.27
N PRO A 121 -21.96 -18.10 9.61
CA PRO A 121 -21.60 -19.44 10.06
C PRO A 121 -21.02 -20.24 8.89
N ASP A 122 -20.28 -21.31 9.20
CA ASP A 122 -19.73 -22.25 8.21
C ASP A 122 -18.93 -21.54 7.09
N CYS A 123 -17.92 -20.76 7.51
CA CYS A 123 -17.10 -19.94 6.63
C CYS A 123 -15.70 -20.55 6.46
N GLY A 124 -15.35 -20.94 5.23
CA GLY A 124 -14.05 -21.51 4.88
C GLY A 124 -12.86 -20.61 5.25
N VAL A 125 -12.99 -19.28 5.07
CA VAL A 125 -11.97 -18.32 5.49
C VAL A 125 -11.76 -18.33 7.01
N LYS A 126 -12.84 -18.36 7.81
CA LYS A 126 -12.74 -18.42 9.28
C LYS A 126 -12.19 -19.76 9.77
N GLN A 127 -12.49 -20.85 9.06
CA GLN A 127 -11.89 -22.15 9.33
C GLN A 127 -10.38 -22.13 9.03
N ALA A 128 -9.98 -21.64 7.85
CA ALA A 128 -8.58 -21.51 7.47
C ALA A 128 -7.79 -20.61 8.43
N LEU A 129 -8.42 -19.55 8.95
CA LEU A 129 -7.87 -18.73 10.03
C LEU A 129 -7.66 -19.54 11.32
N ALA A 130 -8.66 -20.30 11.77
CA ALA A 130 -8.56 -21.13 12.97
C ALA A 130 -7.48 -22.22 12.85
N GLU A 131 -7.23 -22.69 11.63
CA GLU A 131 -6.17 -23.64 11.29
C GLU A 131 -4.78 -22.98 11.11
N GLY A 132 -4.67 -21.66 11.25
CA GLY A 132 -3.41 -20.91 11.11
C GLY A 132 -2.92 -20.73 9.67
N LYS A 133 -3.75 -21.03 8.67
CA LYS A 133 -3.44 -20.87 7.24
C LYS A 133 -3.58 -19.43 6.76
N ILE A 134 -4.33 -18.62 7.50
CA ILE A 134 -4.47 -17.17 7.29
C ILE A 134 -3.88 -16.46 8.49
N SER A 135 -3.17 -15.37 8.26
CA SER A 135 -2.62 -14.54 9.35
C SER A 135 -3.74 -13.87 10.14
N GLN A 136 -3.69 -14.00 11.47
CA GLN A 136 -4.61 -13.33 12.39
C GLN A 136 -4.61 -11.81 12.19
N ILE A 137 -3.43 -11.20 12.05
CA ILE A 137 -3.29 -9.75 11.85
C ILE A 137 -3.97 -9.32 10.53
N ARG A 138 -3.82 -10.12 9.47
CA ARG A 138 -4.46 -9.82 8.17
C ARG A 138 -5.99 -9.86 8.28
N TYR A 139 -6.53 -10.88 8.94
CA TYR A 139 -7.97 -11.00 9.15
C TYR A 139 -8.53 -9.90 10.07
N GLU A 140 -7.80 -9.49 11.10
CA GLU A 140 -8.18 -8.37 11.96
C GLU A 140 -8.22 -7.04 11.19
N ASN A 141 -7.21 -6.78 10.34
CA ASN A 141 -7.21 -5.62 9.45
C ASN A 141 -8.38 -5.67 8.45
N TYR A 142 -8.70 -6.85 7.91
CA TYR A 142 -9.87 -7.03 7.05
C TYR A 142 -11.16 -6.62 7.75
N LYS A 143 -11.38 -7.10 8.98
CA LYS A 143 -12.56 -6.74 9.78
C LYS A 143 -12.65 -5.25 10.06
N LEU A 144 -11.52 -4.61 10.39
CA LEU A 144 -11.46 -3.17 10.64
C LEU A 144 -11.91 -2.38 9.41
N LEU A 145 -11.29 -2.67 8.25
CA LEU A 145 -11.63 -2.03 6.99
C LEU A 145 -13.07 -2.31 6.55
N TYR A 146 -13.57 -3.53 6.77
CA TYR A 146 -14.96 -3.88 6.46
C TYR A 146 -15.96 -3.04 7.27
N GLU A 147 -15.74 -2.89 8.57
CA GLU A 147 -16.61 -2.06 9.41
C GLU A 147 -16.48 -0.57 9.07
N GLU A 148 -15.28 -0.08 8.73
CA GLU A 148 -15.10 1.27 8.22
C GLU A 148 -15.92 1.50 6.94
N LEU A 149 -15.81 0.61 5.93
CA LEU A 149 -16.58 0.70 4.69
C LEU A 149 -18.10 0.62 4.94
N LYS A 150 -18.53 -0.29 5.82
CA LYS A 150 -19.94 -0.46 6.21
C LYS A 150 -20.52 0.76 6.94
N SER A 151 -19.70 1.49 7.69
CA SER A 151 -20.12 2.68 8.43
C SER A 151 -20.27 3.93 7.56
N ARG A 152 -19.73 3.92 6.32
CA ARG A 152 -19.83 5.05 5.40
C ARG A 152 -21.27 5.19 4.91
N ARG A 153 -21.88 6.34 5.18
CA ARG A 153 -23.17 6.71 4.58
C ARG A 153 -22.97 6.98 3.08
N LYS A 154 -23.68 6.24 2.23
CA LYS A 154 -23.86 6.61 0.82
C LYS A 154 -24.65 7.92 0.79
N TYR A 155 -24.00 9.02 0.45
CA TYR A 155 -24.66 10.30 0.16
C TYR A 155 -24.92 10.40 -1.33
#